data_AF-A0A1H6G6P1-F1
#
_entry.id   AF-A0A1H6G6P1-F1
#
_cell.length_a   1.000
_cell.length_b   1.000
_cell.length_c   1.000
_cell.angle_alpha   90.00
_cell.angle_beta   90.00
_cell.angle_gamma   90.00
#
_symmetry.space_group_name_H-M   'P 1'
#
loop_
_entity.id
_entity.type
_entity.pdbx_description
1 polymer ?
#
loop_
_entity_poly.entity_id
_entity_poly.type
_entity_poly.pdbx_seq_one_letter_code
_entity_poly.pdbx_strand_id
1 'polypeptide(L)'
;MATLSTEELVPNSVAATMAVSNSAFAALWPVLKRQNADETRAFSEFLQWRAHFVFMHFRARHLDSILVEKCHEALKYEDLFDDERKGLLSVIDMFDAIRR
;
A
#
# COMPACT_ATOMS: atom_id res chain seq x y z
N MET A 1 4.78 35.89 5.93
CA MET A 1 5.00 34.52 6.43
C MET A 1 3.65 33.98 6.85
N ALA A 2 3.10 33.01 6.11
CA ALA A 2 1.81 32.41 6.42
C ALA A 2 2.03 31.28 7.43
N THR A 3 1.47 31.43 8.62
CA THR A 3 1.32 30.38 9.63
C THR A 3 0.26 29.41 9.13
N LEU A 4 0.68 28.26 8.59
CA LEU A 4 -0.24 27.16 8.28
C LEU A 4 -0.88 26.67 9.58
N SER A 5 -2.21 26.74 9.64
CA SER A 5 -3.00 26.35 10.81
C SER A 5 -2.93 24.83 11.00
N THR A 6 -2.90 24.38 12.25
CA THR A 6 -2.91 22.97 12.66
C THR A 6 -4.08 22.18 12.06
N GLU A 7 -5.18 22.87 11.69
CA GLU A 7 -6.35 22.29 11.02
C GLU A 7 -6.13 21.99 9.52
N GLU A 8 -5.16 22.63 8.85
CA GLU A 8 -4.78 22.31 7.46
C GLU A 8 -3.78 21.14 7.40
N LEU A 9 -3.05 20.88 8.49
CA LEU A 9 -2.03 19.81 8.58
C LEU A 9 -2.64 18.41 8.79
N VAL A 10 -3.79 18.29 9.47
CA VAL A 10 -4.41 16.99 9.81
C VAL A 10 -5.15 16.33 8.63
N PRO A 11 -5.88 17.04 7.75
CA PRO A 11 -6.53 16.44 6.57
C PRO A 11 -5.51 15.95 5.54
N ASN A 12 -4.41 16.68 5.39
CA ASN A 12 -3.34 16.34 4.44
C ASN A 12 -2.63 15.03 4.82
N SER A 13 -2.41 14.77 6.12
CA SER A 13 -1.78 13.52 6.56
C SER A 13 -2.68 12.31 6.36
N VAL A 14 -3.98 12.41 6.64
CA VAL A 14 -4.95 11.31 6.41
C VAL A 14 -5.10 11.02 4.91
N ALA A 15 -5.25 12.06 4.08
CA ALA A 15 -5.36 11.89 2.63
C ALA A 15 -4.09 11.27 2.03
N ALA A 16 -2.92 11.69 2.49
CA ALA A 16 -1.64 11.12 2.07
C ALA A 16 -1.50 9.64 2.49
N THR A 17 -1.84 9.29 3.72
CA THR A 17 -1.86 7.90 4.21
C THR A 17 -2.84 7.02 3.42
N MET A 18 -4.02 7.55 3.09
CA MET A 18 -4.99 6.84 2.24
C MET A 18 -4.48 6.65 0.81
N ALA A 19 -3.80 7.64 0.25
CA ALA A 19 -3.17 7.54 -1.07
C ALA A 19 -2.09 6.44 -1.09
N VAL A 20 -1.23 6.38 -0.08
CA VAL A 20 -0.25 5.27 0.08
C VAL A 20 -0.95 3.93 0.13
N SER A 21 -1.95 3.79 1.00
CA SER A 21 -2.65 2.52 1.16
C SER A 21 -3.30 2.05 -0.16
N ASN A 22 -3.96 2.96 -0.88
CA ASN A 22 -4.60 2.64 -2.16
C ASN A 22 -3.59 2.26 -3.25
N SER A 23 -2.48 3.00 -3.35
CA SER A 23 -1.41 2.68 -4.30
C SER A 23 -0.74 1.35 -3.96
N ALA A 24 -0.53 1.05 -2.67
CA ALA A 24 0.03 -0.21 -2.23
C ALA A 24 -0.86 -1.40 -2.61
N PHE A 25 -2.17 -1.30 -2.39
CA PHE A 25 -3.11 -2.34 -2.85
C PHE A 25 -3.03 -2.55 -4.37
N ALA A 26 -3.01 -1.46 -5.15
CA ALA A 26 -2.95 -1.54 -6.60
C ALA A 26 -1.63 -2.14 -7.11
N ALA A 27 -0.50 -1.84 -6.44
CA ALA A 27 0.81 -2.38 -6.79
C ALA A 27 0.97 -3.85 -6.39
N LEU A 28 0.47 -4.23 -5.21
CA LEU A 28 0.58 -5.59 -4.68
C LEU A 28 -0.30 -6.60 -5.41
N TRP A 29 -1.52 -6.22 -5.79
CA TRP A 29 -2.48 -7.15 -6.39
C TRP A 29 -1.95 -7.93 -7.60
N PRO A 30 -1.43 -7.30 -8.68
CA PRO A 30 -0.95 -8.03 -9.85
C PRO A 30 0.18 -8.99 -9.49
N VAL A 31 1.08 -8.58 -8.59
CA VAL A 31 2.21 -9.39 -8.13
C VAL A 31 1.73 -10.61 -7.37
N LEU A 32 1.01 -10.39 -6.26
CA LEU A 32 0.59 -11.46 -5.37
C LEU A 32 -0.37 -12.44 -6.07
N LYS A 33 -1.25 -11.92 -6.93
CA LYS A 33 -2.19 -12.74 -7.69
C LYS A 33 -1.47 -13.63 -8.70
N ARG A 34 -0.48 -13.10 -9.42
CA ARG A 34 0.34 -13.85 -10.38
C ARG A 34 1.21 -14.90 -9.69
N GLN A 35 1.83 -14.53 -8.57
CA GLN A 35 2.60 -15.43 -7.71
C GLN A 35 1.75 -16.47 -7.00
N ASN A 36 0.41 -16.38 -7.12
CA ASN A 36 -0.54 -17.24 -6.43
C ASN A 36 -0.27 -17.30 -4.91
N ALA A 37 0.08 -16.14 -4.33
CA ALA A 37 0.36 -16.00 -2.93
C ALA A 37 -0.86 -16.43 -2.10
N ASP A 38 -0.62 -17.11 -0.97
CA ASP A 38 -1.68 -17.67 -0.11
C ASP A 38 -2.75 -16.62 0.25
N GLU A 39 -2.32 -15.38 0.51
CA GLU A 39 -3.19 -14.27 0.89
C GLU A 39 -4.14 -13.79 -0.21
N THR A 40 -3.87 -14.10 -1.48
CA THR A 40 -4.73 -13.74 -2.62
C THR A 40 -5.44 -14.93 -3.26
N ARG A 41 -5.05 -16.16 -2.91
CA ARG A 41 -5.53 -17.39 -3.56
C ARG A 41 -7.05 -17.55 -3.51
N ALA A 42 -7.67 -17.18 -2.40
CA ALA A 42 -9.12 -17.33 -2.20
C ALA A 42 -9.96 -16.25 -2.89
N PHE A 43 -9.34 -15.23 -3.48
CA PHE A 43 -10.05 -14.06 -4.03
C PHE A 43 -9.89 -14.01 -5.55
N SER A 44 -11.00 -13.98 -6.28
CA SER A 44 -10.97 -13.84 -7.74
C SER A 44 -10.75 -12.39 -8.17
N GLU A 45 -11.24 -11.44 -7.37
CA GLU A 45 -11.27 -10.02 -7.70
C GLU A 45 -10.45 -9.17 -6.72
N PHE A 46 -9.85 -8.09 -7.26
CA PHE A 46 -9.10 -7.10 -6.49
C PHE A 46 -9.88 -6.54 -5.30
N LEU A 47 -11.14 -6.14 -5.52
CA LEU A 47 -11.95 -5.51 -4.49
C LEU A 47 -12.30 -6.46 -3.33
N GLN A 48 -12.42 -7.77 -3.61
CA GLN A 48 -12.67 -8.78 -2.58
C GLN A 48 -11.46 -8.92 -1.66
N TRP A 49 -10.27 -9.09 -2.24
CA TRP A 49 -9.03 -9.16 -1.48
C TRP A 49 -8.78 -7.87 -0.69
N ARG A 50 -8.93 -6.71 -1.32
CA ARG A 50 -8.76 -5.41 -0.64
C ARG A 50 -9.73 -5.27 0.55
N ALA A 51 -11.01 -5.56 0.36
CA ALA A 51 -12.00 -5.49 1.43
C ALA A 51 -11.66 -6.46 2.57
N HIS A 52 -11.26 -7.69 2.25
CA HIS A 52 -10.84 -8.68 3.23
C HIS A 52 -9.59 -8.23 4.00
N PHE A 53 -8.56 -7.73 3.32
CA PHE A 53 -7.34 -7.25 3.94
C PHE A 53 -7.63 -6.09 4.90
N VAL A 54 -8.38 -5.08 4.44
CA VAL A 54 -8.81 -3.96 5.30
C VAL A 54 -9.60 -4.46 6.50
N PHE A 55 -10.49 -5.44 6.32
CA PHE A 55 -11.24 -6.05 7.41
C PHE A 55 -10.33 -6.77 8.41
N MET A 56 -9.37 -7.58 7.96
CA MET A 56 -8.43 -8.29 8.86
C MET A 56 -7.53 -7.32 9.65
N HIS A 57 -7.23 -6.16 9.07
CA HIS A 57 -6.36 -5.14 9.65
C HIS A 57 -7.12 -3.91 10.16
N PHE A 58 -8.44 -3.97 10.37
CA PHE A 58 -9.26 -2.79 10.67
C PHE A 58 -8.90 -2.08 11.99
N ARG A 59 -8.25 -2.80 12.92
CA ARG A 59 -7.74 -2.24 14.20
C ARG A 59 -6.30 -1.74 14.12
N ALA A 60 -5.62 -1.95 13.00
CA ALA A 60 -4.26 -1.49 12.83
C ALA A 60 -4.24 0.04 12.76
N ARG A 61 -3.42 0.69 13.59
CA ARG A 61 -3.25 2.14 13.57
C ARG A 61 -2.50 2.63 12.32
N HIS A 62 -1.79 1.74 11.63
CA HIS A 62 -0.90 2.05 10.51
C HIS A 62 -1.03 1.00 9.39
N LEU A 63 -2.20 0.95 8.75
CA LEU A 63 -2.47 0.03 7.63
C LEU A 63 -1.48 0.24 6.47
N ASP A 64 -1.14 1.50 6.18
CA ASP A 64 -0.13 1.91 5.21
C ASP A 64 1.24 1.28 5.48
N SER A 65 1.68 1.26 6.74
CA SER A 65 2.96 0.64 7.12
C SER A 65 2.98 -0.86 6.85
N ILE A 66 1.88 -1.57 7.19
CA ILE A 66 1.74 -3.01 6.92
C ILE A 66 1.79 -3.28 5.41
N LEU A 67 1.12 -2.44 4.61
CA LEU A 67 1.11 -2.57 3.16
C LEU A 67 2.48 -2.28 2.52
N VAL A 68 3.24 -1.33 3.07
CA VAL A 68 4.60 -1.03 2.61
C VAL A 68 5.57 -2.15 2.96
N GLU A 69 5.45 -2.76 4.15
CA GLU A 69 6.19 -3.98 4.50
C GLU A 69 5.90 -5.11 3.51
N LYS A 70 4.62 -5.30 3.14
CA LYS A 70 4.23 -6.25 2.09
C LYS A 70 4.86 -5.92 0.73
N CYS A 71 5.00 -4.64 0.38
CA CYS A 71 5.72 -4.24 -0.84
C CYS A 71 7.21 -4.62 -0.78
N HIS A 72 7.87 -4.43 0.37
CA HIS A 72 9.25 -4.89 0.57
C HIS A 72 9.40 -6.41 0.50
N GLU A 73 8.43 -7.17 1.02
CA GLU A 73 8.39 -8.62 0.89
C GLU A 73 8.25 -9.05 -0.57
N ALA A 74 7.31 -8.45 -1.30
CA ALA A 74 7.04 -8.75 -2.70
C ALA A 74 8.25 -8.45 -3.61
N LEU A 75 9.05 -7.43 -3.29
CA LEU A 75 10.28 -7.10 -4.03
C LEU A 75 11.33 -8.23 -4.04
N LYS A 76 11.20 -9.22 -3.15
CA LYS A 76 12.10 -10.37 -3.06
C LYS A 76 11.76 -11.49 -4.05
N TYR A 77 10.64 -11.41 -4.77
CA TYR A 77 10.33 -12.36 -5.83
C TYR A 77 11.32 -12.22 -6.99
N GLU A 78 11.89 -13.33 -7.44
CA GLU A 78 12.95 -13.35 -8.46
C GLU A 78 12.43 -13.00 -9.86
N ASP A 79 11.16 -13.29 -10.14
CA ASP A 79 10.51 -13.18 -11.45
C ASP A 79 9.55 -11.98 -11.54
N LEU A 80 9.86 -10.88 -10.87
CA LEU A 80 9.10 -9.63 -10.99
C LEU A 80 9.24 -9.01 -12.38
N PHE A 81 8.11 -8.60 -12.95
CA PHE A 81 8.11 -7.76 -14.14
C PHE A 81 8.58 -6.35 -13.81
N ASP A 82 9.16 -5.64 -14.78
CA ASP A 82 9.70 -4.29 -14.56
C ASP A 82 8.64 -3.31 -14.06
N ASP A 83 7.42 -3.39 -14.58
CA ASP A 83 6.32 -2.52 -14.18
C ASP A 83 5.83 -2.84 -12.76
N GLU A 84 5.82 -4.12 -12.36
CA GLU A 84 5.52 -4.54 -11.00
C GLU A 84 6.58 -3.99 -10.03
N ARG A 85 7.85 -4.14 -10.36
CA ARG A 85 8.97 -3.63 -9.56
C ARG A 85 8.88 -2.12 -9.39
N LYS A 86 8.64 -1.38 -10.47
CA LYS A 86 8.47 0.08 -10.42
C LYS A 86 7.27 0.49 -9.56
N GLY A 87 6.14 -0.21 -9.69
CA GLY A 87 4.95 0.04 -8.87
C GLY A 87 5.23 -0.13 -7.38
N LEU A 88 5.88 -1.24 -6.99
CA LEU A 88 6.24 -1.51 -5.59
C LEU A 88 7.22 -0.45 -5.03
N LEU A 89 8.27 -0.10 -5.79
CA LEU A 89 9.23 0.92 -5.38
C LEU A 89 8.60 2.31 -5.26
N SER A 90 7.72 2.69 -6.19
CA SER A 90 7.03 3.98 -6.15
C SER A 90 6.15 4.13 -4.90
N VAL A 91 5.56 3.04 -4.39
CA VAL A 91 4.78 3.06 -3.15
C VAL A 91 5.67 3.30 -1.95
N ILE A 92 6.83 2.64 -1.89
CA ILE A 92 7.82 2.81 -0.82
C ILE A 92 8.32 4.25 -0.80
N ASP A 93 8.71 4.79 -1.96
CA ASP A 93 9.18 6.18 -2.09
C ASP A 93 8.12 7.19 -1.64
N MET A 94 6.84 6.96 -2.00
CA MET A 94 5.74 7.82 -1.58
C MET A 94 5.51 7.77 -0.06
N PHE A 95 5.59 6.59 0.55
CA PHE A 95 5.48 6.44 2.01
C PHE A 95 6.63 7.13 2.74
N ASP A 96 7.87 6.95 2.27
CA ASP A 96 9.05 7.60 2.83
C ASP A 96 8.97 9.13 2.71
N ALA A 97 8.44 9.66 1.61
CA ALA A 97 8.24 11.10 1.42
C ALA A 97 7.24 11.71 2.42
N ILE A 98 6.22 10.95 2.83
CA ILE A 98 5.20 11.42 3.79
C ILE A 98 5.72 11.38 5.24
N ARG A 99 6.67 10.49 5.54
CA ARG A 99 7.20 10.31 6.90
C ARG A 99 8.41 11.20 7.24
N ARG A 100 9.00 11.88 6.25
CA ARG A 100 10.10 12.84 6.42
C ARG A 100 9.57 14.22 6.80
#